data_AF-A0A0A0EX51-F1
#
_entry.id   AF-A0A0A0EX51-F1
#
_cell.length_a   1.000
_cell.length_b   1.000
_cell.length_c   1.000
_cell.angle_alpha   90.00
_cell.angle_beta   90.00
_cell.angle_gamma   90.00
#
_symmetry.space_group_name_H-M   'P 1'
#
loop_
_entity.id
_entity.type
_entity.pdbx_description
1 polymer ?
#
loop_
_entity_poly.entity_id
_entity_poly.type
_entity_poly.pdbx_seq_one_letter_code
_entity_poly.pdbx_strand_id
1 'polypeptide(L)'
;MRDGLQAHLRRAFQIDGIELGDRSWRAGIDEAARRFPVHASGGLQAFRVIEGAPWGKGDDGEPLRTYHLRATGSDKSLELIAIKAWQMLSGTVSREQGEHAIARARIEFARSQLHQTLLAVADAADGEAFQLLPSDDLLSMVATMDWSDGDQLARDPMRLRLPFHDAAKSFVNWCDRFGPAGLMCDFDEDVDLSLSQDGLEPAELMAGMALVLLDAAAVNAAEPRLSREILGAAMEVMRIAGLHLGWVMSNEAGRRASSESGKRGASSRHEASRRLKQWALEEAQGMQGAPREIARQLERRLPEHLVDVSADPQRLIYEALLHEQKSRKAPKR
;
A
#
# COMPACT_ATOMS: atom_id res chain seq x y z
N MET A 1 -10.88 34.82 21.94
CA MET A 1 -11.49 34.22 20.73
C MET A 1 -10.70 34.50 19.46
N ARG A 2 -11.10 35.45 18.57
CA ARG A 2 -10.43 35.68 17.26
C ARG A 2 -8.90 35.80 17.38
N ASP A 3 -8.43 36.68 18.26
CA ASP A 3 -6.99 36.95 18.42
C ASP A 3 -6.20 35.75 18.95
N GLY A 4 -6.84 34.86 19.72
CA GLY A 4 -6.22 33.65 20.28
C GLY A 4 -5.99 32.58 19.22
N LEU A 5 -6.99 32.29 18.40
CA LEU A 5 -6.88 31.41 17.24
C LEU A 5 -5.89 31.99 16.22
N GLN A 6 -5.98 33.29 15.94
CA GLN A 6 -5.07 33.98 15.02
C GLN A 6 -3.63 33.97 15.53
N ALA A 7 -3.40 34.09 16.84
CA ALA A 7 -2.08 33.92 17.45
C ALA A 7 -1.58 32.46 17.36
N HIS A 8 -2.46 31.46 17.51
CA HIS A 8 -2.09 30.05 17.34
C HIS A 8 -1.75 29.72 15.88
N LEU A 9 -2.56 30.13 14.91
CA LEU A 9 -2.27 29.97 13.48
C LEU A 9 -0.97 30.69 13.08
N ARG A 10 -0.76 31.94 13.53
CA ARG A 10 0.50 32.69 13.31
C ARG A 10 1.71 32.00 13.96
N ARG A 11 1.58 31.48 15.18
CA ARG A 11 2.66 30.77 15.90
C ARG A 11 2.98 29.42 15.26
N ALA A 12 1.96 28.63 14.93
CA ALA A 12 2.11 27.28 14.40
C ALA A 12 2.65 27.29 12.96
N PHE A 13 2.14 28.19 12.12
CA PHE A 13 2.52 28.27 10.72
C PHE A 13 3.62 29.29 10.41
N GLN A 14 3.99 30.18 11.35
CA GLN A 14 4.98 31.26 11.18
C GLN A 14 4.65 32.23 10.03
N ILE A 15 3.36 32.40 9.72
CA ILE A 15 2.88 33.26 8.64
C ILE A 15 2.48 34.62 9.21
N ASP A 16 3.29 35.64 8.95
CA ASP A 16 2.92 37.03 9.20
C ASP A 16 1.75 37.47 8.29
N GLY A 17 0.94 38.40 8.78
CA GLY A 17 -0.13 39.01 7.97
C GLY A 17 -1.29 38.06 7.60
N ILE A 18 -1.52 36.95 8.32
CA ILE A 18 -2.86 36.35 8.33
C ILE A 18 -3.77 37.28 9.12
N GLU A 19 -4.76 37.86 8.44
CA GLU A 19 -5.88 38.57 9.05
C GLU A 19 -7.16 37.75 8.90
N LEU A 20 -7.63 37.21 10.02
CA LEU A 20 -8.97 36.63 10.10
C LEU A 20 -9.98 37.79 10.12
N GLY A 21 -10.38 38.29 8.95
CA GLY A 21 -11.56 39.16 8.82
C GLY A 21 -12.85 38.42 9.23
N ASP A 22 -14.04 38.95 8.92
CA ASP A 22 -15.35 38.34 9.26
C ASP A 22 -15.69 37.05 8.51
N ARG A 23 -14.65 36.35 8.04
CA ARG A 23 -14.72 35.04 7.42
C ARG A 23 -14.78 33.95 8.50
N SER A 24 -15.42 32.84 8.19
CA SER A 24 -15.50 31.67 9.06
C SER A 24 -14.11 31.05 9.32
N TRP A 25 -14.01 30.21 10.35
CA TRP A 25 -12.80 29.44 10.65
C TRP A 25 -12.29 28.66 9.43
N ARG A 26 -13.19 28.18 8.54
CA ARG A 26 -12.85 27.50 7.27
C ARG A 26 -11.92 28.37 6.44
N ALA A 27 -12.32 29.60 6.13
CA ALA A 27 -11.49 30.52 5.38
C ALA A 27 -10.16 30.87 6.07
N GLY A 28 -10.10 30.79 7.41
CA GLY A 28 -8.88 30.93 8.19
C GLY A 28 -7.92 29.75 8.00
N ILE A 29 -8.45 28.52 8.02
CA ILE A 29 -7.70 27.30 7.71
C ILE A 29 -7.35 27.24 6.21
N ASP A 30 -8.26 27.58 5.30
CA ASP A 30 -8.01 27.63 3.85
C ASP A 30 -6.92 28.65 3.50
N GLU A 31 -6.88 29.80 4.19
CA GLU A 31 -5.80 30.79 4.04
C GLU A 31 -4.50 30.29 4.69
N ALA A 32 -4.58 29.70 5.87
CA ALA A 32 -3.43 29.13 6.56
C ALA A 32 -2.83 27.94 5.82
N ALA A 33 -3.63 27.15 5.09
CA ALA A 33 -3.22 26.02 4.25
C ALA A 33 -2.69 26.48 2.89
N ARG A 34 -3.35 27.45 2.21
CA ARG A 34 -2.80 28.09 0.99
C ARG A 34 -1.50 28.84 1.24
N ARG A 35 -1.26 29.29 2.47
CA ARG A 35 0.01 29.87 2.92
C ARG A 35 0.86 28.89 3.74
N PHE A 36 0.40 27.66 3.98
CA PHE A 36 1.19 26.66 4.70
C PHE A 36 2.37 26.33 3.79
N PRO A 37 3.60 26.28 4.31
CA PRO A 37 4.75 25.86 3.54
C PRO A 37 4.65 24.35 3.17
N VAL A 38 3.82 24.04 2.15
CA VAL A 38 3.42 22.70 1.62
C VAL A 38 4.57 22.03 0.81
N HIS A 39 5.78 22.12 1.35
CA HIS A 39 7.00 22.06 0.56
C HIS A 39 7.45 20.59 0.26
N ALA A 40 7.19 20.01 -0.95
CA ALA A 40 7.37 18.57 -1.32
C ALA A 40 8.44 18.07 -2.41
N SER A 41 9.11 18.81 -3.33
CA SER A 41 10.16 18.26 -4.26
C SER A 41 11.67 18.40 -3.99
N GLY A 42 12.43 17.59 -4.77
CA GLY A 42 13.89 17.60 -4.95
C GLY A 42 14.41 16.18 -5.23
N GLY A 43 15.41 16.00 -6.11
CA GLY A 43 16.17 14.74 -6.09
C GLY A 43 16.86 14.55 -4.72
N LEU A 44 17.20 13.32 -4.36
CA LEU A 44 18.07 13.08 -3.20
C LEU A 44 19.39 13.85 -3.41
N GLN A 45 19.83 14.62 -2.41
CA GLN A 45 21.03 15.46 -2.50
C GLN A 45 22.29 14.71 -2.05
N ALA A 46 22.15 13.94 -0.97
CA ALA A 46 23.20 13.09 -0.39
C ALA A 46 23.27 11.70 -1.04
N PHE A 47 22.25 11.30 -1.81
CA PHE A 47 22.25 10.04 -2.56
C PHE A 47 22.03 10.27 -4.06
N ARG A 48 22.61 9.40 -4.90
CA ARG A 48 22.36 9.37 -6.35
C ARG A 48 21.94 7.98 -6.77
N VAL A 49 20.93 7.91 -7.64
CA VAL A 49 20.58 6.69 -8.35
C VAL A 49 21.61 6.48 -9.47
N ILE A 50 22.28 5.33 -9.45
CA ILE A 50 23.21 4.89 -10.50
C ILE A 50 22.67 3.64 -11.18
N GLU A 51 22.81 3.56 -12.50
CA GLU A 51 22.49 2.35 -13.27
C GLU A 51 23.59 1.30 -13.03
N GLY A 52 23.19 0.12 -12.57
CA GLY A 52 24.04 -1.04 -12.34
C GLY A 52 24.32 -1.82 -13.62
N ALA A 53 25.16 -2.86 -13.51
CA ALA A 53 25.35 -3.80 -14.61
C ALA A 53 24.02 -4.55 -14.89
N PRO A 54 23.69 -4.85 -16.16
CA PRO A 54 22.46 -5.56 -16.48
C PRO A 54 22.51 -6.99 -15.94
N TRP A 55 21.42 -7.42 -15.30
CA TRP A 55 21.32 -8.73 -14.66
C TRP A 55 20.42 -9.67 -15.46
N GLY A 56 21.00 -10.29 -16.49
CA GLY A 56 20.28 -11.20 -17.38
C GLY A 56 19.44 -10.47 -18.43
N LYS A 57 18.38 -11.14 -18.90
CA LYS A 57 17.46 -10.66 -19.94
C LYS A 57 16.02 -10.86 -19.50
N GLY A 58 15.13 -9.93 -19.88
CA GLY A 58 13.69 -10.05 -19.70
C GLY A 58 13.06 -11.03 -20.70
N ASP A 59 11.75 -11.23 -20.58
CA ASP A 59 10.97 -12.09 -21.48
C ASP A 59 10.93 -11.58 -22.94
N ASP A 60 11.19 -10.28 -23.13
CA ASP A 60 11.38 -9.60 -24.42
C ASP A 60 12.81 -9.76 -25.00
N GLY A 61 13.75 -10.29 -24.20
CA GLY A 61 15.16 -10.46 -24.56
C GLY A 61 16.04 -9.22 -24.32
N GLU A 62 15.49 -8.11 -23.82
CA GLU A 62 16.21 -6.89 -23.45
C GLU A 62 16.96 -7.08 -22.11
N PRO A 63 18.11 -6.42 -21.91
CA PRO A 63 18.88 -6.56 -20.69
C PRO A 63 18.16 -5.93 -19.49
N LEU A 64 17.95 -6.71 -18.42
CA LEU A 64 17.31 -6.22 -17.19
C LEU A 64 18.23 -5.20 -16.50
N ARG A 65 17.85 -3.93 -16.54
CA ARG A 65 18.55 -2.83 -15.87
C ARG A 65 18.33 -2.94 -14.36
N THR A 66 19.36 -2.57 -13.61
CA THR A 66 19.28 -2.46 -12.15
C THR A 66 19.65 -1.04 -11.74
N TYR A 67 19.06 -0.54 -10.66
CA TYR A 67 19.34 0.82 -10.17
C TYR A 67 19.74 0.77 -8.69
N HIS A 68 20.87 1.37 -8.35
CA HIS A 68 21.38 1.39 -6.98
C HIS A 68 21.43 2.82 -6.46
N LEU A 69 21.09 3.04 -5.19
CA LEU A 69 21.49 4.26 -4.51
C LEU A 69 22.96 4.18 -4.13
N ARG A 70 23.64 5.31 -4.27
CA ARG A 70 25.00 5.54 -3.81
C ARG A 70 25.08 6.85 -3.05
N ALA A 71 25.72 6.84 -1.88
CA ALA A 71 25.97 8.07 -1.13
C ALA A 71 26.99 8.95 -1.87
N THR A 72 26.81 10.27 -1.83
CA THR A 72 27.77 11.25 -2.36
C THR A 72 28.91 11.53 -1.36
N GLY A 73 28.68 11.23 -0.07
CA GLY A 73 29.68 11.26 1.01
C GLY A 73 30.26 9.88 1.35
N SER A 74 30.93 9.78 2.50
CA SER A 74 31.70 8.60 2.93
C SER A 74 31.00 7.68 3.93
N ASP A 75 29.80 8.02 4.43
CA ASP A 75 29.10 7.21 5.44
C ASP A 75 28.35 6.02 4.81
N LYS A 76 29.06 4.88 4.75
CA LYS A 76 28.55 3.58 4.30
C LYS A 76 27.39 3.05 5.15
N SER A 77 27.23 3.51 6.39
CA SER A 77 26.18 3.04 7.29
C SER A 77 24.82 3.57 6.84
N LEU A 78 24.75 4.86 6.51
CA LEU A 78 23.57 5.50 5.92
C LEU A 78 23.24 4.91 4.55
N GLU A 79 24.27 4.65 3.73
CA GLU A 79 24.13 4.04 2.40
C GLU A 79 23.44 2.67 2.45
N LEU A 80 23.78 1.81 3.43
CA LEU A 80 23.13 0.50 3.60
C LEU A 80 21.63 0.61 3.92
N ILE A 81 21.24 1.56 4.77
CA ILE A 81 19.83 1.76 5.14
C ILE A 81 19.06 2.37 3.95
N ALA A 82 19.67 3.34 3.25
CA ALA A 82 19.10 3.95 2.06
C ALA A 82 18.88 2.91 0.94
N ILE A 83 19.83 1.99 0.72
CA ILE A 83 19.67 0.87 -0.22
C ILE A 83 18.48 -0.02 0.18
N LYS A 84 18.23 -0.25 1.48
CA LYS A 84 17.07 -1.02 1.94
C LYS A 84 15.74 -0.29 1.71
N ALA A 85 15.69 1.01 1.98
CA ALA A 85 14.52 1.81 1.64
C ALA A 85 14.25 1.75 0.12
N TRP A 86 15.27 1.99 -0.71
CA TRP A 86 15.17 1.92 -2.17
C TRP A 86 14.73 0.55 -2.72
N GLN A 87 15.17 -0.55 -2.10
CA GLN A 87 14.70 -1.90 -2.41
C GLN A 87 13.22 -2.09 -2.09
N MET A 88 12.72 -1.52 -1.00
CA MET A 88 11.30 -1.57 -0.63
C MET A 88 10.40 -0.75 -1.55
N LEU A 89 10.93 0.32 -2.16
CA LEU A 89 10.23 1.15 -3.16
C LEU A 89 10.19 0.55 -4.58
N SER A 90 10.59 -0.72 -4.74
CA SER A 90 10.89 -1.36 -6.05
C SER A 90 11.92 -0.61 -6.91
N GLY A 91 12.61 0.38 -6.33
CA GLY A 91 13.51 1.30 -7.03
C GLY A 91 14.68 0.60 -7.71
N THR A 92 15.09 -0.58 -7.22
CA THR A 92 16.13 -1.39 -7.87
C THR A 92 15.74 -1.97 -9.22
N VAL A 93 14.43 -2.11 -9.49
CA VAL A 93 13.88 -2.64 -10.75
C VAL A 93 13.36 -1.50 -11.62
N SER A 94 12.64 -0.53 -11.02
CA SER A 94 12.14 0.65 -11.72
C SER A 94 12.57 1.92 -10.99
N ARG A 95 13.52 2.66 -11.58
CA ARG A 95 13.94 3.97 -11.10
C ARG A 95 12.74 4.93 -10.95
N GLU A 96 11.87 4.95 -11.95
CA GLU A 96 10.70 5.83 -12.01
C GLU A 96 9.73 5.55 -10.85
N GLN A 97 9.46 4.28 -10.56
CA GLN A 97 8.62 3.88 -9.42
C GLN A 97 9.25 4.31 -8.08
N GLY A 98 10.56 4.11 -7.92
CA GLY A 98 11.28 4.55 -6.73
C GLY A 98 11.28 6.06 -6.54
N GLU A 99 11.49 6.83 -7.60
CA GLU A 99 11.45 8.30 -7.58
C GLU A 99 10.02 8.82 -7.33
N HIS A 100 9.01 8.22 -7.94
CA HIS A 100 7.59 8.52 -7.71
C HIS A 100 7.18 8.26 -6.26
N ALA A 101 7.54 7.12 -5.67
CA ALA A 101 7.20 6.79 -4.30
C ALA A 101 7.87 7.73 -3.27
N ILE A 102 9.10 8.19 -3.53
CA ILE A 102 9.75 9.25 -2.74
C ILE A 102 8.96 10.56 -2.83
N ALA A 103 8.54 10.96 -4.03
CA ALA A 103 7.76 12.18 -4.24
C ALA A 103 6.41 12.12 -3.49
N ARG A 104 5.67 11.00 -3.62
CA ARG A 104 4.39 10.82 -2.93
C ARG A 104 4.56 10.77 -1.40
N ALA A 105 5.58 10.09 -0.89
CA ALA A 105 5.86 10.04 0.55
C ALA A 105 6.07 11.44 1.17
N ARG A 106 6.68 12.39 0.43
CA ARG A 106 6.83 13.78 0.90
C ARG A 106 5.52 14.55 0.93
N ILE A 107 4.66 14.35 -0.08
CA ILE A 107 3.32 14.95 -0.12
C ILE A 107 2.50 14.45 1.07
N GLU A 108 2.52 13.14 1.32
CA GLU A 108 1.83 12.54 2.47
C GLU A 108 2.44 12.99 3.81
N PHE A 109 3.76 13.17 3.88
CA PHE A 109 4.39 13.74 5.06
C PHE A 109 3.89 15.16 5.32
N ALA A 110 3.89 16.04 4.31
CA ALA A 110 3.39 17.41 4.44
C ALA A 110 1.90 17.45 4.84
N ARG A 111 1.06 16.57 4.27
CA ARG A 111 -0.34 16.37 4.68
C ARG A 111 -0.44 15.97 6.15
N SER A 112 0.35 14.99 6.60
CA SER A 112 0.37 14.55 8.00
C SER A 112 0.73 15.69 8.96
N GLN A 113 1.71 16.52 8.61
CA GLN A 113 2.13 17.66 9.44
C GLN A 113 1.06 18.76 9.48
N LEU A 114 0.40 19.04 8.34
CA LEU A 114 -0.73 19.98 8.30
C LEU A 114 -1.86 19.47 9.20
N HIS A 115 -2.27 18.21 9.05
CA HIS A 115 -3.33 17.59 9.84
C HIS A 115 -3.04 17.66 11.35
N GLN A 116 -1.85 17.29 11.83
CA GLN A 116 -1.50 17.45 13.25
C GLN A 116 -1.50 18.90 13.71
N THR A 117 -1.04 19.82 12.87
CA THR A 117 -1.02 21.24 13.22
C THR A 117 -2.45 21.76 13.39
N LEU A 118 -3.38 21.32 12.54
CA LEU A 118 -4.79 21.67 12.64
C LEU A 118 -5.48 21.02 13.85
N LEU A 119 -5.16 19.76 14.18
CA LEU A 119 -5.61 19.12 15.43
C LEU A 119 -5.13 19.88 16.67
N ALA A 120 -3.83 20.19 16.77
CA ALA A 120 -3.27 20.94 17.89
C ALA A 120 -3.87 22.36 18.03
N VAL A 121 -4.25 22.99 16.92
CA VAL A 121 -4.98 24.27 16.92
C VAL A 121 -6.44 24.09 17.37
N ALA A 122 -7.09 22.98 17.01
CA ALA A 122 -8.44 22.66 17.44
C ALA A 122 -8.49 22.35 18.95
N ASP A 123 -7.62 21.47 19.44
CA ASP A 123 -7.50 21.13 20.88
C ASP A 123 -7.24 22.39 21.73
N ALA A 124 -6.39 23.30 21.25
CA ALA A 124 -6.11 24.57 21.93
C ALA A 124 -7.31 25.55 21.94
N ALA A 125 -8.32 25.33 21.09
CA ALA A 125 -9.53 26.14 20.99
C ALA A 125 -10.72 25.59 21.80
N ASP A 126 -10.64 24.36 22.33
CA ASP A 126 -11.72 23.67 23.05
C ASP A 126 -12.12 24.32 24.40
N GLY A 127 -11.42 25.39 24.80
CA GLY A 127 -11.77 26.25 25.94
C GLY A 127 -12.71 27.43 25.63
N GLU A 128 -12.94 27.79 24.36
CA GLU A 128 -13.70 29.01 23.97
C GLU A 128 -14.78 28.77 22.90
N ALA A 129 -15.82 28.01 23.21
CA ALA A 129 -17.07 27.95 22.43
C ALA A 129 -16.94 27.60 20.93
N PHE A 130 -15.82 27.01 20.52
CA PHE A 130 -15.69 26.37 19.22
C PHE A 130 -16.40 25.02 19.25
N GLN A 131 -17.32 24.78 18.31
CA GLN A 131 -17.62 23.40 17.93
C GLN A 131 -16.36 22.86 17.25
N LEU A 132 -15.65 21.97 17.95
CA LEU A 132 -14.57 21.19 17.35
C LEU A 132 -15.08 20.55 16.06
N LEU A 133 -14.25 20.61 15.03
CA LEU A 133 -14.44 19.73 13.89
C LEU A 133 -14.11 18.31 14.33
N PRO A 134 -14.93 17.32 13.97
CA PRO A 134 -14.50 15.93 14.00
C PRO A 134 -13.14 15.79 13.30
N SER A 135 -12.27 14.90 13.80
CA SER A 135 -10.97 14.65 13.16
C SER A 135 -11.11 14.29 11.68
N ASP A 136 -12.24 13.68 11.29
CA ASP A 136 -12.53 13.23 9.93
C ASP A 136 -12.87 14.38 8.98
N ASP A 137 -13.50 15.46 9.48
CA ASP A 137 -13.73 16.69 8.71
C ASP A 137 -12.40 17.38 8.38
N LEU A 138 -11.48 17.45 9.37
CA LEU A 138 -10.13 17.99 9.17
C LEU A 138 -9.30 17.12 8.21
N LEU A 139 -9.41 15.80 8.33
CA LEU A 139 -8.76 14.82 7.46
C LEU A 139 -9.23 14.94 6.01
N SER A 140 -10.55 14.95 5.80
CA SER A 140 -11.19 15.12 4.49
C SER A 140 -10.79 16.44 3.84
N MET A 141 -10.77 17.53 4.60
CA MET A 141 -10.32 18.83 4.14
C MET A 141 -8.83 18.83 3.72
N VAL A 142 -7.92 18.23 4.50
CA VAL A 142 -6.48 18.12 4.11
C VAL A 142 -6.28 17.23 2.88
N ALA A 143 -7.04 16.13 2.78
CA ALA A 143 -6.98 15.20 1.67
C ALA A 143 -7.48 15.77 0.34
N THR A 144 -8.52 16.62 0.38
CA THR A 144 -9.16 17.22 -0.80
C THR A 144 -8.50 18.50 -1.31
N MET A 145 -7.51 19.05 -0.58
CA MET A 145 -6.69 20.18 -1.07
C MET A 145 -5.96 19.82 -2.37
N ASP A 146 -5.64 20.83 -3.18
CA ASP A 146 -4.78 20.66 -4.35
C ASP A 146 -3.31 20.63 -3.92
N TRP A 147 -2.62 19.52 -4.19
CA TRP A 147 -1.21 19.30 -3.89
C TRP A 147 -0.34 19.25 -5.16
N SER A 148 -0.86 19.66 -6.32
CA SER A 148 -0.16 19.62 -7.62
C SER A 148 1.15 20.42 -7.64
N ASP A 149 1.20 21.57 -6.96
CA ASP A 149 2.41 22.37 -6.79
C ASP A 149 3.40 21.78 -5.77
N GLY A 150 3.03 20.71 -5.04
CA GLY A 150 3.90 20.05 -4.06
C GLY A 150 5.31 19.77 -4.63
N ASP A 151 5.40 19.53 -5.94
CA ASP A 151 6.65 19.27 -6.64
C ASP A 151 7.56 20.51 -6.92
N GLN A 152 7.37 21.67 -6.28
CA GLN A 152 8.42 22.72 -6.24
C GLN A 152 9.26 22.69 -4.96
N LEU A 153 8.77 21.94 -4.00
CA LEU A 153 8.46 22.67 -2.79
C LEU A 153 9.46 22.21 -1.65
N ALA A 154 9.87 20.92 -1.49
CA ALA A 154 10.76 20.31 -0.43
C ALA A 154 12.26 20.63 -0.52
N ARG A 155 12.58 21.80 -1.06
CA ARG A 155 13.96 22.24 -1.26
C ARG A 155 14.56 22.90 -0.01
N ASP A 156 13.76 23.06 1.06
CA ASP A 156 14.17 23.67 2.34
C ASP A 156 13.61 22.88 3.56
N PRO A 157 14.36 21.89 4.09
CA PRO A 157 13.94 21.08 5.23
C PRO A 157 13.98 21.83 6.59
N MET A 158 14.42 23.09 6.65
CA MET A 158 14.61 23.82 7.93
C MET A 158 13.37 24.57 8.44
N ARG A 159 12.26 24.59 7.70
CA ARG A 159 11.08 25.41 8.04
C ARG A 159 9.96 24.70 8.81
N LEU A 160 9.88 23.37 8.77
CA LEU A 160 8.93 22.59 9.58
C LEU A 160 9.49 22.38 11.00
N ARG A 161 9.18 23.30 11.92
CA ARG A 161 9.64 23.25 13.32
C ARG A 161 8.74 22.40 14.25
N LEU A 162 8.39 21.19 13.81
CA LEU A 162 7.88 20.16 14.71
C LEU A 162 9.05 19.24 15.13
N PRO A 163 9.09 18.72 16.37
CA PRO A 163 10.13 17.76 16.76
C PRO A 163 10.08 16.55 15.82
N PHE A 164 11.20 16.22 15.17
CA PHE A 164 11.26 15.18 14.14
C PHE A 164 10.71 13.81 14.59
N HIS A 165 10.82 13.51 15.89
CA HIS A 165 10.29 12.27 16.48
C HIS A 165 8.75 12.23 16.52
N ASP A 166 8.10 13.35 16.82
CA ASP A 166 6.63 13.44 16.82
C ASP A 166 6.11 13.50 15.37
N ALA A 167 6.84 14.18 14.49
CA ALA A 167 6.55 14.23 13.07
C ALA A 167 6.58 12.84 12.40
N ALA A 168 7.58 12.01 12.72
CA ALA A 168 7.69 10.64 12.24
C ALA A 168 6.55 9.74 12.75
N LYS A 169 6.21 9.83 14.04
CA LYS A 169 5.09 9.07 14.62
C LYS A 169 3.75 9.49 14.01
N SER A 170 3.54 10.79 13.82
CA SER A 170 2.38 11.31 13.10
C SER A 170 2.29 10.74 11.68
N PHE A 171 3.42 10.68 10.96
CA PHE A 171 3.44 10.17 9.60
C PHE A 171 3.12 8.67 9.52
N VAL A 172 3.59 7.87 10.47
CA VAL A 172 3.18 6.46 10.59
C VAL A 172 1.67 6.34 10.79
N ASN A 173 1.13 7.06 11.78
CA ASN A 173 -0.31 7.09 12.06
C ASN A 173 -1.13 7.61 10.86
N TRP A 174 -0.54 8.44 10.01
CA TRP A 174 -1.13 8.94 8.76
C TRP A 174 -1.13 7.86 7.67
N CYS A 175 -0.01 7.16 7.47
CA CYS A 175 0.10 6.05 6.52
C CYS A 175 -0.83 4.88 6.87
N ASP A 176 -1.02 4.58 8.15
CA ASP A 176 -1.94 3.52 8.61
C ASP A 176 -3.39 3.75 8.18
N ARG A 177 -3.79 5.01 7.95
CA ARG A 177 -5.13 5.38 7.47
C ARG A 177 -5.36 5.07 5.99
N PHE A 178 -4.29 4.85 5.20
CA PHE A 178 -4.41 4.42 3.79
C PHE A 178 -4.25 2.91 3.61
N GLY A 179 -3.87 2.19 4.67
CA GLY A 179 -3.75 0.73 4.60
C GLY A 179 -5.13 0.06 4.54
N PRO A 180 -5.21 -1.20 4.05
CA PRO A 180 -6.40 -2.01 4.29
C PRO A 180 -6.66 -2.06 5.80
N ALA A 181 -7.89 -1.69 6.20
CA ALA A 181 -8.23 -1.30 7.57
C ALA A 181 -7.72 -2.25 8.66
N GLY A 182 -7.24 -1.68 9.77
CA GLY A 182 -7.01 -2.39 11.03
C GLY A 182 -5.62 -3.03 11.21
N LEU A 183 -4.53 -2.27 11.05
CA LEU A 183 -3.17 -2.80 11.22
C LEU A 183 -2.51 -2.50 12.59
N MET A 184 -2.71 -1.30 13.18
CA MET A 184 -2.03 -0.92 14.44
C MET A 184 -2.83 -0.10 15.48
N CYS A 185 -4.05 0.38 15.19
CA CYS A 185 -4.84 1.20 16.12
C CYS A 185 -6.34 0.90 16.06
N ASP A 186 -7.03 0.98 17.21
CA ASP A 186 -8.50 0.98 17.34
C ASP A 186 -9.09 2.33 16.86
N PHE A 187 -9.10 2.55 15.54
CA PHE A 187 -9.84 3.65 14.92
C PHE A 187 -11.04 3.10 14.13
N ASP A 188 -12.17 3.81 14.17
CA ASP A 188 -13.44 3.38 13.56
C ASP A 188 -13.29 3.00 12.07
N GLU A 189 -13.94 1.89 11.70
CA GLU A 189 -13.77 1.22 10.40
C GLU A 189 -14.37 1.99 9.20
N ASP A 190 -15.05 3.12 9.43
CA ASP A 190 -15.96 3.77 8.47
C ASP A 190 -15.33 4.82 7.54
N VAL A 191 -14.03 5.13 7.67
CA VAL A 191 -13.37 6.14 6.81
C VAL A 191 -12.65 5.48 5.62
N ASP A 192 -13.39 5.23 4.53
CA ASP A 192 -12.84 4.77 3.24
C ASP A 192 -11.96 5.84 2.58
N LEU A 193 -10.67 5.84 2.93
CA LEU A 193 -9.65 6.71 2.37
C LEU A 193 -8.99 6.07 1.14
N SER A 194 -9.81 5.79 0.11
CA SER A 194 -9.42 5.44 -1.28
C SER A 194 -8.58 6.52 -2.02
N LEU A 195 -7.90 7.39 -1.26
CA LEU A 195 -7.00 8.47 -1.66
C LEU A 195 -5.60 7.98 -2.08
N SER A 196 -5.30 6.69 -1.89
CA SER A 196 -4.15 5.99 -2.49
C SER A 196 -4.37 5.72 -3.99
N GLN A 197 -4.78 6.76 -4.74
CA GLN A 197 -5.04 6.70 -6.19
C GLN A 197 -3.82 6.23 -7.01
N ASP A 198 -2.63 6.32 -6.42
CA ASP A 198 -1.36 5.92 -7.04
C ASP A 198 -0.95 4.45 -6.74
N GLY A 199 -1.74 3.72 -5.94
CA GLY A 199 -1.51 2.29 -5.68
C GLY A 199 -0.30 1.93 -4.80
N LEU A 200 0.32 2.90 -4.13
CA LEU A 200 1.43 2.69 -3.20
C LEU A 200 0.94 2.19 -1.83
N GLU A 201 1.60 1.15 -1.32
CA GLU A 201 1.33 0.59 0.00
C GLU A 201 1.86 1.50 1.14
N PRO A 202 1.28 1.47 2.36
CA PRO A 202 1.77 2.25 3.50
C PRO A 202 3.26 2.04 3.78
N ALA A 203 3.77 0.82 3.62
CA ALA A 203 5.18 0.50 3.80
C ALA A 203 6.10 1.15 2.75
N GLU A 204 5.61 1.38 1.52
CA GLU A 204 6.34 2.11 0.49
C GLU A 204 6.38 3.61 0.82
N LEU A 205 5.26 4.19 1.25
CA LEU A 205 5.22 5.58 1.74
C LEU A 205 6.18 5.80 2.93
N MET A 206 6.20 4.87 3.88
CA MET A 206 7.14 4.89 5.01
C MET A 206 8.60 4.74 4.54
N ALA A 207 8.92 3.80 3.64
CA ALA A 207 10.27 3.66 3.08
C ALA A 207 10.72 4.93 2.32
N GLY A 208 9.81 5.55 1.57
CA GLY A 208 10.05 6.80 0.85
C GLY A 208 10.41 7.93 1.81
N MET A 209 9.65 8.09 2.89
CA MET A 209 9.94 9.12 3.89
C MET A 209 11.22 8.83 4.68
N ALA A 210 11.48 7.58 5.05
CA ALA A 210 12.74 7.20 5.69
C ALA A 210 13.95 7.59 4.84
N LEU A 211 13.86 7.39 3.52
CA LEU A 211 14.91 7.79 2.57
C LEU A 211 15.09 9.31 2.47
N VAL A 212 14.01 10.09 2.55
CA VAL A 212 14.07 11.56 2.62
C VAL A 212 14.71 12.04 3.92
N LEU A 213 14.40 11.41 5.06
CA LEU A 213 15.03 11.72 6.34
C LEU A 213 16.51 11.35 6.35
N LEU A 214 16.92 10.22 5.77
CA LEU A 214 18.34 9.86 5.59
C LEU A 214 19.09 10.91 4.75
N ASP A 215 18.47 11.42 3.69
CA ASP A 215 19.04 12.46 2.84
C ASP A 215 19.23 13.76 3.62
N ALA A 216 18.20 14.20 4.34
CA ALA A 216 18.25 15.39 5.20
C ALA A 216 19.28 15.25 6.35
N ALA A 217 19.40 14.07 6.98
CA ALA A 217 20.38 13.82 8.03
C ALA A 217 21.82 13.92 7.50
N ALA A 218 22.07 13.45 6.28
CA ALA A 218 23.37 13.51 5.62
C ALA A 218 23.71 14.93 5.13
N VAL A 219 22.75 15.69 4.59
CA VAL A 219 22.93 17.12 4.24
C VAL A 219 23.28 17.94 5.49
N ASN A 220 22.62 17.67 6.61
CA ASN A 220 22.83 18.38 7.88
C ASN A 220 23.97 17.79 8.75
N ALA A 221 24.90 17.01 8.18
CA ALA A 221 25.99 16.38 8.93
C ALA A 221 26.91 17.37 9.67
N ALA A 222 26.94 18.64 9.24
CA ALA A 222 27.65 19.73 9.94
C ALA A 222 27.01 20.11 11.30
N GLU A 223 25.78 19.67 11.58
CA GLU A 223 25.06 19.87 12.84
C GLU A 223 24.78 18.53 13.54
N PRO A 224 25.73 17.99 14.33
CA PRO A 224 25.64 16.60 14.80
C PRO A 224 24.52 16.30 15.80
N ARG A 225 23.75 17.29 16.28
CA ARG A 225 22.55 17.05 17.09
C ARG A 225 21.34 16.84 16.18
N LEU A 226 21.05 17.83 15.33
CA LEU A 226 20.01 17.80 14.31
C LEU A 226 20.13 16.54 13.41
N SER A 227 21.31 16.26 12.89
CA SER A 227 21.56 15.06 12.06
C SER A 227 21.21 13.76 12.79
N ARG A 228 21.51 13.64 14.10
CA ARG A 228 21.15 12.46 14.91
C ARG A 228 19.66 12.36 15.20
N GLU A 229 18.97 13.48 15.42
CA GLU A 229 17.52 13.51 15.63
C GLU A 229 16.77 13.08 14.36
N ILE A 230 17.17 13.61 13.20
CA ILE A 230 16.60 13.21 11.89
C ILE A 230 16.92 11.73 11.59
N LEU A 231 18.14 11.26 11.88
CA LEU A 231 18.50 9.86 11.69
C LEU A 231 17.69 8.92 12.60
N GLY A 232 17.44 9.31 13.85
CA GLY A 232 16.57 8.55 14.77
C GLY A 232 15.15 8.41 14.22
N ALA A 233 14.58 9.51 13.70
CA ALA A 233 13.28 9.50 13.02
C ALA A 233 13.28 8.60 11.77
N ALA A 234 14.32 8.68 10.94
CA ALA A 234 14.47 7.85 9.74
C ALA A 234 14.48 6.35 10.07
N MET A 235 15.24 5.97 11.10
CA MET A 235 15.36 4.59 11.57
C MET A 235 14.04 4.05 12.13
N GLU A 236 13.27 4.86 12.84
CA GLU A 236 11.99 4.44 13.39
C GLU A 236 10.93 4.24 12.30
N VAL A 237 10.81 5.16 11.34
CA VAL A 237 9.92 5.01 10.18
C VAL A 237 10.32 3.75 9.37
N MET A 238 11.62 3.53 9.14
CA MET A 238 12.11 2.36 8.42
C MET A 238 11.84 1.04 9.17
N ARG A 239 11.98 1.04 10.51
CA ARG A 239 11.67 -0.11 11.36
C ARG A 239 10.19 -0.49 11.24
N ILE A 240 9.31 0.50 11.26
CA ILE A 240 7.86 0.29 11.16
C ILE A 240 7.50 -0.18 9.74
N ALA A 241 8.01 0.45 8.69
CA ALA A 241 7.84 0.00 7.30
C ALA A 241 8.18 -1.49 7.11
N GLY A 242 9.28 -1.96 7.71
CA GLY A 242 9.68 -3.36 7.70
C GLY A 242 8.73 -4.30 8.43
N LEU A 243 8.08 -3.84 9.51
CA LEU A 243 7.04 -4.60 10.21
C LEU A 243 5.76 -4.73 9.37
N HIS A 244 5.32 -3.65 8.71
CA HIS A 244 4.16 -3.70 7.80
C HIS A 244 4.38 -4.70 6.66
N LEU A 245 5.52 -4.63 5.98
CA LEU A 245 5.88 -5.60 4.93
C LEU A 245 5.92 -7.04 5.47
N GLY A 246 6.54 -7.27 6.63
CA GLY A 246 6.59 -8.59 7.25
C GLY A 246 5.19 -9.16 7.55
N TRP A 247 4.26 -8.33 8.02
CA TRP A 247 2.88 -8.71 8.28
C TRP A 247 2.09 -9.00 6.99
N VAL A 248 2.18 -8.12 5.98
CA VAL A 248 1.50 -8.30 4.68
C VAL A 248 1.95 -9.60 4.02
N MET A 249 3.27 -9.86 3.97
CA MET A 249 3.82 -11.10 3.41
C MET A 249 3.37 -12.35 4.20
N SER A 250 3.30 -12.26 5.53
CA SER A 250 2.82 -13.36 6.39
C SER A 250 1.34 -13.67 6.12
N ASN A 251 0.49 -12.64 6.05
CA ASN A 251 -0.93 -12.79 5.76
C ASN A 251 -1.20 -13.28 4.34
N GLU A 252 -0.41 -12.87 3.36
CA GLU A 252 -0.46 -13.47 2.02
C GLU A 252 -0.04 -14.93 2.01
N ALA A 253 1.04 -15.30 2.70
CA ALA A 253 1.45 -16.69 2.83
C ALA A 253 0.34 -17.54 3.49
N GLY A 254 -0.30 -17.02 4.55
CA GLY A 254 -1.46 -17.63 5.19
C GLY A 254 -2.64 -17.80 4.23
N ARG A 255 -3.06 -16.74 3.52
CA ARG A 255 -4.14 -16.79 2.53
C ARG A 255 -3.84 -17.78 1.39
N ARG A 256 -2.61 -17.83 0.88
CA ARG A 256 -2.16 -18.79 -0.15
C ARG A 256 -2.21 -20.23 0.39
N ALA A 257 -1.68 -20.48 1.59
CA ALA A 257 -1.72 -21.80 2.24
C ALA A 257 -3.15 -22.28 2.52
N SER A 258 -4.06 -21.39 2.94
CA SER A 258 -5.49 -21.68 3.11
C SER A 258 -6.17 -21.97 1.77
N SER A 259 -5.88 -21.20 0.72
CA SER A 259 -6.40 -21.42 -0.64
C SER A 259 -5.93 -22.76 -1.21
N GLU A 260 -4.65 -23.11 -1.06
CA GLU A 260 -4.11 -24.40 -1.45
C GLU A 260 -4.72 -25.55 -0.65
N SER A 261 -4.90 -25.40 0.65
CA SER A 261 -5.54 -26.41 1.49
C SER A 261 -7.00 -26.62 1.09
N GLY A 262 -7.73 -25.55 0.77
CA GLY A 262 -9.07 -25.59 0.19
C GLY A 262 -9.10 -26.31 -1.17
N LYS A 263 -8.16 -26.01 -2.07
CA LYS A 263 -8.00 -26.69 -3.37
C LYS A 263 -7.68 -28.17 -3.20
N ARG A 264 -6.80 -28.55 -2.26
CA ARG A 264 -6.46 -29.96 -1.95
C ARG A 264 -7.66 -30.69 -1.36
N GLY A 265 -8.39 -30.08 -0.42
CA GLY A 265 -9.61 -30.63 0.16
C GLY A 265 -10.73 -30.82 -0.86
N ALA A 266 -10.97 -29.83 -1.72
CA ALA A 266 -11.93 -29.94 -2.83
C ALA A 266 -11.50 -30.99 -3.86
N SER A 267 -10.21 -31.05 -4.21
CA SER A 267 -9.64 -32.07 -5.10
C SER A 267 -9.89 -33.48 -4.53
N SER A 268 -9.59 -33.71 -3.26
CA SER A 268 -9.84 -35.00 -2.58
C SER A 268 -11.33 -35.36 -2.54
N ARG A 269 -12.21 -34.42 -2.12
CA ARG A 269 -13.67 -34.64 -2.11
C ARG A 269 -14.23 -35.01 -3.48
N HIS A 270 -13.71 -34.40 -4.56
CA HIS A 270 -14.13 -34.67 -5.93
C HIS A 270 -13.25 -35.71 -6.65
N GLU A 271 -12.35 -36.39 -5.97
CA GLU A 271 -11.48 -37.40 -6.59
C GLU A 271 -12.29 -38.64 -6.99
N ALA A 272 -13.09 -39.18 -6.06
CA ALA A 272 -13.96 -40.32 -6.30
C ALA A 272 -14.95 -40.05 -7.45
N SER A 273 -15.62 -38.89 -7.44
CA SER A 273 -16.54 -38.49 -8.50
C SER A 273 -15.84 -38.27 -9.86
N ARG A 274 -14.57 -37.84 -9.87
CA ARG A 274 -13.76 -37.76 -11.11
C ARG A 274 -13.38 -39.14 -11.63
N ARG A 275 -12.95 -40.06 -10.75
CA ARG A 275 -12.67 -41.47 -11.12
C ARG A 275 -13.92 -42.14 -11.71
N LEU A 276 -15.09 -41.95 -11.10
CA LEU A 276 -16.38 -42.41 -11.63
C LEU A 276 -16.67 -41.85 -13.03
N LYS A 277 -16.52 -40.53 -13.22
CA LYS A 277 -16.74 -39.89 -14.53
C LYS A 277 -15.74 -40.38 -15.59
N GLN A 278 -14.47 -40.57 -15.23
CA GLN A 278 -13.44 -41.07 -16.15
C GLN A 278 -13.70 -42.53 -16.54
N TRP A 279 -13.91 -43.42 -15.58
CA TRP A 279 -14.28 -44.82 -15.82
C TRP A 279 -15.48 -44.94 -16.75
N ALA A 280 -16.51 -44.11 -16.55
CA ALA A 280 -17.70 -44.11 -17.38
C ALA A 280 -17.45 -43.61 -18.83
N LEU A 281 -16.49 -42.70 -19.04
CA LEU A 281 -16.06 -42.28 -20.37
C LEU A 281 -15.19 -43.34 -21.07
N GLU A 282 -14.48 -44.16 -20.32
CA GLU A 282 -13.67 -45.29 -20.81
C GLU A 282 -14.57 -46.47 -21.21
N GLU A 283 -15.47 -46.94 -20.33
CA GLU A 283 -16.41 -48.03 -20.62
C GLU A 283 -17.45 -47.67 -21.69
N ALA A 284 -17.80 -46.39 -21.87
CA ALA A 284 -18.69 -45.96 -22.94
C ALA A 284 -18.06 -46.05 -24.34
N GLN A 285 -16.75 -46.31 -24.46
CA GLN A 285 -16.09 -46.44 -25.77
C GLN A 285 -16.59 -47.69 -26.50
N GLY A 286 -17.32 -47.48 -27.59
CA GLY A 286 -17.93 -48.55 -28.38
C GLY A 286 -19.38 -48.88 -28.00
N MET A 287 -19.93 -48.30 -26.93
CA MET A 287 -21.35 -48.43 -26.62
C MET A 287 -22.21 -47.61 -27.59
N GLN A 288 -23.29 -48.19 -28.10
CA GLN A 288 -24.28 -47.51 -28.95
C GLN A 288 -25.56 -47.24 -28.17
N GLY A 289 -26.15 -46.05 -28.37
CA GLY A 289 -27.40 -45.64 -27.72
C GLY A 289 -27.42 -44.16 -27.35
N ALA A 290 -28.52 -43.70 -26.76
CA ALA A 290 -28.58 -42.35 -26.19
C ALA A 290 -27.76 -42.29 -24.88
N PRO A 291 -27.14 -41.13 -24.53
CA PRO A 291 -26.35 -41.01 -23.30
C PRO A 291 -27.08 -41.44 -22.01
N ARG A 292 -28.40 -41.27 -21.97
CA ARG A 292 -29.25 -41.66 -20.83
C ARG A 292 -29.42 -43.18 -20.70
N GLU A 293 -29.39 -43.90 -21.82
CA GLU A 293 -29.46 -45.37 -21.86
C GLU A 293 -28.10 -45.96 -21.49
N ILE A 294 -27.01 -45.43 -22.07
CA ILE A 294 -25.64 -45.79 -21.73
C ILE A 294 -25.39 -45.59 -20.23
N ALA A 295 -25.77 -44.43 -19.66
CA ALA A 295 -25.64 -44.18 -18.23
C ALA A 295 -26.37 -45.21 -17.35
N ARG A 296 -27.56 -45.66 -17.77
CA ARG A 296 -28.36 -46.68 -17.05
C ARG A 296 -27.76 -48.08 -17.17
N GLN A 297 -27.05 -48.37 -18.25
CA GLN A 297 -26.33 -49.64 -18.42
C GLN A 297 -25.03 -49.65 -17.60
N LEU A 298 -24.30 -48.54 -17.57
CA LEU A 298 -23.06 -48.37 -16.80
C LEU A 298 -23.30 -48.38 -15.30
N GLU A 299 -24.36 -47.72 -14.80
CA GLU A 299 -24.76 -47.77 -13.39
C GLU A 299 -24.89 -49.21 -12.86
N ARG A 300 -25.50 -50.11 -13.64
CA ARG A 300 -25.67 -51.53 -13.29
C ARG A 300 -24.38 -52.34 -13.35
N ARG A 301 -23.30 -51.77 -13.90
CA ARG A 301 -21.97 -52.37 -14.06
C ARG A 301 -20.90 -51.64 -13.25
N LEU A 302 -21.31 -50.82 -12.27
CA LEU A 302 -20.38 -50.09 -11.40
C LEU A 302 -19.43 -51.07 -10.68
N PRO A 303 -18.10 -50.85 -10.75
CA PRO A 303 -17.14 -51.57 -9.92
C PRO A 303 -17.45 -51.33 -8.44
N GLU A 304 -17.24 -52.33 -7.59
CA GLU A 304 -17.52 -52.26 -6.14
C GLU A 304 -16.90 -51.01 -5.48
N HIS A 305 -15.68 -50.64 -5.89
CA HIS A 305 -14.96 -49.46 -5.39
C HIS A 305 -15.50 -48.10 -5.87
N LEU A 306 -16.57 -48.07 -6.69
CA LEU A 306 -17.24 -46.87 -7.20
C LEU A 306 -18.75 -46.79 -6.85
N VAL A 307 -19.32 -47.82 -6.20
CA VAL A 307 -20.78 -47.89 -5.93
C VAL A 307 -21.24 -46.73 -5.02
N ASP A 308 -20.55 -46.49 -3.90
CA ASP A 308 -20.95 -45.50 -2.89
C ASP A 308 -20.44 -44.07 -3.16
N VAL A 309 -19.96 -43.79 -4.38
CA VAL A 309 -19.35 -42.48 -4.75
C VAL A 309 -20.39 -41.35 -4.87
N SER A 310 -21.67 -41.71 -5.06
CA SER A 310 -22.78 -40.76 -5.16
C SER A 310 -24.09 -41.47 -4.79
N ALA A 311 -25.02 -40.75 -4.15
CA ALA A 311 -26.40 -41.21 -3.97
C ALA A 311 -27.19 -41.32 -5.29
N ASP A 312 -26.70 -40.68 -6.35
CA ASP A 312 -27.17 -40.81 -7.74
C ASP A 312 -25.95 -40.87 -8.66
N PRO A 313 -25.41 -42.07 -8.93
CA PRO A 313 -24.28 -42.24 -9.84
C PRO A 313 -24.73 -42.15 -11.31
N GLN A 314 -25.96 -42.55 -11.65
CA GLN A 314 -26.51 -42.47 -13.01
C GLN A 314 -26.42 -41.04 -13.57
N ARG A 315 -26.78 -40.04 -12.76
CA ARG A 315 -26.71 -38.63 -13.14
C ARG A 315 -25.29 -38.16 -13.42
N LEU A 316 -24.32 -38.50 -12.56
CA LEU A 316 -22.92 -38.10 -12.75
C LEU A 316 -22.33 -38.70 -14.04
N ILE A 317 -22.67 -39.95 -14.34
CA ILE A 317 -22.31 -40.63 -15.59
C ILE A 317 -22.95 -39.91 -16.79
N TYR A 318 -24.26 -39.66 -16.73
CA TYR A 318 -25.01 -38.98 -17.81
C TYR A 318 -24.46 -37.58 -18.11
N GLU A 319 -24.15 -36.79 -17.08
CA GLU A 319 -23.55 -35.45 -17.22
C GLU A 319 -22.18 -35.52 -17.91
N ALA A 320 -21.33 -36.50 -17.57
CA ALA A 320 -20.03 -36.69 -18.22
C ALA A 320 -20.17 -37.06 -19.70
N LEU A 321 -21.06 -38.00 -20.04
CA LEU A 321 -21.33 -38.41 -21.42
C LEU A 321 -21.88 -37.25 -22.27
N LEU A 322 -22.76 -36.41 -21.71
CA LEU A 322 -23.22 -35.19 -22.37
C LEU A 322 -22.10 -34.18 -22.62
N HIS A 323 -21.20 -34.01 -21.65
CA HIS A 323 -20.07 -33.09 -21.79
C HIS A 323 -19.11 -33.55 -22.90
N GLU A 324 -18.81 -34.85 -22.96
CA GLU A 324 -17.96 -35.44 -23.99
C GLU A 324 -18.60 -35.43 -25.39
N GLN A 325 -19.93 -35.59 -25.50
CA GLN A 325 -20.61 -35.39 -26.79
C GLN A 325 -20.60 -33.94 -27.25
N LYS A 326 -20.60 -32.97 -26.32
CA LYS A 326 -20.46 -31.53 -26.65
C LYS A 326 -19.02 -31.19 -27.07
N SER A 327 -18.00 -31.67 -26.34
CA SER A 327 -16.59 -31.43 -26.68
C SER A 327 -16.22 -31.97 -28.06
N ARG A 328 -16.73 -33.16 -28.44
CA ARG A 328 -16.53 -33.76 -29.78
C ARG A 328 -17.26 -33.04 -30.92
N LYS A 329 -18.36 -32.34 -30.63
CA LYS A 329 -19.14 -31.58 -31.62
C LYS A 329 -18.70 -30.12 -31.76
N ALA A 330 -17.95 -29.59 -30.78
CA ALA A 330 -17.33 -28.28 -30.90
C ALA A 330 -16.18 -28.36 -31.93
N PRO A 331 -16.10 -27.44 -32.91
CA PRO A 331 -14.93 -27.38 -33.78
C PRO A 331 -13.70 -27.03 -32.94
N LYS A 332 -12.62 -27.80 -33.11
CA LYS A 332 -11.31 -27.42 -32.57
C LYS A 332 -10.90 -26.08 -33.20
N ARG A 333 -10.77 -25.05 -32.37
CA ARG A 333 -10.13 -23.78 -32.73
C ARG A 333 -8.62 -23.91 -32.57
#